data_AF-A0A0G1UPB8-F1
#
_entry.id   AF-A0A0G1UPB8-F1
#
_cell.length_a   1.000
_cell.length_b   1.000
_cell.length_c   1.000
_cell.angle_alpha   90.00
_cell.angle_beta   90.00
_cell.angle_gamma   90.00
#
_symmetry.space_group_name_H-M   'P 1'
#
loop_
_entity.id
_entity.type
_entity.pdbx_description
1 polymer ?
#
loop_
_entity_poly.entity_id
_entity_poly.type
_entity_poly.pdbx_seq_one_letter_code
_entity_poly.pdbx_strand_id
1 'polypeptide(L)'
;MTYDERVTAQNLAQLAQTYSEVNKEKRDFLGAVGAALFERIKTIGPIGQMRLIGLVYKELQKGQILVWMKDQELASSVQRLGWDGGLGNYGGDYLYIVESNLGANKANCCVTRSVTQTVNSLSQSLRERLTIKWENSSQFENPQPPVFWGGNYINYVRVVIPAAAQVKDAEKYDIEERGRFKIVGFWVTVPAGGEATVQLEYKSVRAGEREMLVRRQPGIESFPYKLVVDGKVIVATDIDRDQEFGVGSGQ
;
A
#
# COMPACT_ATOMS: atom_id res chain seq x y z
N MET A 1 -9.96 -32.96 -6.61
CA MET A 1 -10.75 -33.08 -5.37
C MET A 1 -11.93 -32.13 -5.45
N THR A 2 -13.05 -32.52 -4.87
CA THR A 2 -14.27 -31.69 -4.77
C THR A 2 -14.54 -31.44 -3.30
N TYR A 3 -14.72 -30.17 -2.93
CA TYR A 3 -15.04 -29.75 -1.58
C TYR A 3 -16.53 -29.44 -1.50
N ASP A 4 -17.18 -29.76 -0.37
CA ASP A 4 -18.62 -29.48 -0.14
C ASP A 4 -18.86 -28.04 0.36
N GLU A 5 -17.93 -27.12 0.01
CA GLU A 5 -17.92 -25.75 0.49
C GLU A 5 -18.53 -24.81 -0.55
N ARG A 6 -19.48 -23.97 -0.12
CA ARG A 6 -19.96 -22.86 -0.95
C ARG A 6 -19.03 -21.67 -0.81
N VAL A 7 -18.11 -21.50 -1.76
CA VAL A 7 -17.17 -20.37 -1.78
C VAL A 7 -17.84 -19.09 -2.30
N THR A 8 -17.67 -18.00 -1.54
CA THR A 8 -18.16 -16.64 -1.81
C THR A 8 -17.03 -15.63 -1.63
N ALA A 9 -17.24 -14.38 -2.08
CA ALA A 9 -16.26 -13.31 -1.86
C ALA A 9 -16.01 -13.05 -0.36
N GLN A 10 -17.01 -13.28 0.50
CA GLN A 10 -16.95 -13.02 1.93
C GLN A 10 -16.20 -14.11 2.71
N ASN A 11 -16.31 -15.38 2.27
CA ASN A 11 -15.72 -16.50 3.01
C ASN A 11 -14.44 -17.06 2.38
N LEU A 12 -14.08 -16.67 1.15
CA LEU A 12 -12.90 -17.19 0.44
C LEU A 12 -11.63 -17.09 1.28
N ALA A 13 -11.36 -15.93 1.88
CA ALA A 13 -10.15 -15.72 2.69
C ALA A 13 -10.14 -16.63 3.94
N GLN A 14 -11.28 -16.75 4.62
CA GLN A 14 -11.43 -17.61 5.80
C GLN A 14 -11.28 -19.09 5.43
N LEU A 15 -11.93 -19.55 4.37
CA LEU A 15 -11.83 -20.94 3.91
C LEU A 15 -10.40 -21.25 3.46
N ALA A 16 -9.78 -20.37 2.66
CA ALA A 16 -8.39 -20.53 2.25
C ALA A 16 -7.45 -20.61 3.46
N GLN A 17 -7.72 -19.84 4.51
CA GLN A 17 -6.98 -19.88 5.77
C GLN A 17 -7.15 -21.22 6.49
N THR A 18 -8.39 -21.67 6.67
CA THR A 18 -8.70 -22.96 7.33
C THR A 18 -8.05 -24.12 6.60
N TYR A 19 -8.24 -24.24 5.29
CA TYR A 19 -7.64 -25.32 4.49
C TYR A 19 -6.11 -25.20 4.40
N SER A 20 -5.55 -24.00 4.54
CA SER A 20 -4.10 -23.80 4.58
C SER A 20 -3.47 -24.29 5.86
N GLU A 21 -3.95 -23.82 7.00
CA GLU A 21 -3.22 -23.98 8.26
C GLU A 21 -3.72 -25.17 9.08
N VAL A 22 -5.02 -25.51 8.98
CA VAL A 22 -5.61 -26.62 9.75
C VAL A 22 -5.46 -27.92 8.99
N ASN A 23 -5.92 -27.92 7.73
CA ASN A 23 -5.98 -29.15 6.93
C ASN A 23 -4.69 -29.41 6.14
N LYS A 24 -3.82 -28.40 5.99
CA LYS A 24 -2.59 -28.45 5.17
C LYS A 24 -2.83 -28.81 3.69
N GLU A 25 -4.05 -28.54 3.20
CA GLU A 25 -4.50 -28.82 1.83
C GLU A 25 -4.62 -27.54 0.99
N LYS A 26 -3.91 -26.46 1.36
CA LYS A 26 -4.00 -25.15 0.71
C LYS A 26 -4.03 -25.23 -0.82
N ARG A 27 -3.09 -25.99 -1.37
CA ARG A 27 -2.89 -26.12 -2.82
C ARG A 27 -4.10 -26.75 -3.49
N ASP A 28 -4.64 -27.79 -2.88
CA ASP A 28 -5.71 -28.59 -3.48
C ASP A 28 -7.05 -27.85 -3.36
N PHE A 29 -7.30 -27.17 -2.23
CA PHE A 29 -8.45 -26.27 -2.06
C PHE A 29 -8.42 -25.09 -3.04
N LEU A 30 -7.32 -24.32 -3.07
CA LEU A 30 -7.20 -23.18 -3.98
C LEU A 30 -7.21 -23.61 -5.46
N GLY A 31 -6.66 -24.79 -5.77
CA GLY A 31 -6.75 -25.38 -7.10
C GLY A 31 -8.20 -25.68 -7.51
N ALA A 32 -9.00 -26.25 -6.62
CA ALA A 32 -10.42 -26.52 -6.87
C ALA A 32 -11.23 -25.23 -7.05
N VAL A 33 -10.98 -24.20 -6.22
CA VAL A 33 -11.60 -22.88 -6.37
C VAL A 33 -11.23 -22.24 -7.70
N GLY A 34 -9.95 -22.30 -8.08
CA GLY A 34 -9.46 -21.77 -9.35
C GLY A 34 -10.10 -22.45 -10.56
N ALA A 35 -10.19 -23.78 -10.55
CA ALA A 35 -10.85 -24.54 -11.62
C ALA A 35 -12.33 -24.18 -11.76
N ALA A 36 -13.06 -24.11 -10.65
CA ALA A 36 -14.47 -23.72 -10.65
C ALA A 36 -14.68 -22.28 -11.14
N LEU A 37 -13.79 -21.35 -10.75
CA LEU A 37 -13.83 -19.97 -11.22
C LEU A 37 -13.57 -19.89 -12.73
N PHE A 38 -12.59 -20.64 -13.24
CA PHE A 38 -12.24 -20.65 -14.66
C PHE A 38 -13.37 -21.22 -15.53
N GLU A 39 -14.00 -22.32 -15.11
CA GLU A 39 -15.18 -22.86 -15.80
C GLU A 39 -16.35 -21.88 -15.78
N ARG A 40 -16.57 -21.20 -14.65
CA ARG A 40 -17.58 -20.14 -14.59
C ARG A 40 -17.26 -19.03 -15.59
N ILE A 41 -16.02 -18.55 -15.67
CA ILE A 41 -15.60 -17.49 -16.61
C ILE A 41 -15.83 -17.92 -18.07
N LYS A 42 -15.57 -19.18 -18.44
CA LYS A 42 -15.84 -19.67 -19.81
C LYS A 42 -17.32 -19.66 -20.17
N THR A 43 -18.19 -19.90 -19.19
CA THR A 43 -19.64 -20.01 -19.39
C THR A 43 -20.39 -18.68 -19.26
N ILE A 44 -19.75 -17.59 -18.80
CA ILE A 44 -20.43 -16.29 -18.71
C ILE A 44 -20.72 -15.74 -20.11
N GLY A 45 -21.95 -15.29 -20.33
CA GLY A 45 -22.35 -14.64 -21.57
C GLY A 45 -21.62 -13.30 -21.80
N PRO A 46 -21.78 -12.67 -22.99
CA PRO A 46 -21.03 -11.47 -23.38
C PRO A 46 -21.10 -10.31 -22.37
N ILE A 47 -22.28 -10.08 -21.77
CA ILE A 47 -22.47 -9.04 -20.74
C ILE A 47 -21.62 -9.35 -19.50
N GLY A 48 -21.52 -10.63 -19.10
CA GLY A 48 -20.68 -11.06 -17.99
C GLY A 48 -19.20 -10.84 -18.27
N GLN A 49 -18.75 -11.11 -19.50
CA GLN A 49 -17.36 -10.88 -19.92
C GLN A 49 -17.00 -9.39 -19.86
N MET A 50 -17.88 -8.51 -20.37
CA MET A 50 -17.67 -7.06 -20.29
C MET A 50 -17.57 -6.57 -18.84
N ARG A 51 -18.41 -7.10 -17.94
CA ARG A 51 -18.32 -6.79 -16.49
C ARG A 51 -17.00 -7.26 -15.89
N LEU A 52 -16.52 -8.44 -16.27
CA LEU A 52 -15.23 -8.97 -15.80
C LEU A 52 -14.06 -8.11 -16.28
N ILE A 53 -14.04 -7.72 -17.55
CA ILE A 53 -13.01 -6.82 -18.11
C ILE A 53 -13.01 -5.49 -17.36
N GLY A 54 -14.19 -4.89 -17.13
CA GLY A 54 -14.31 -3.66 -16.38
C GLY A 54 -13.80 -3.78 -14.94
N LEU A 55 -14.05 -4.93 -14.29
CA LEU A 55 -13.52 -5.22 -12.96
C LEU A 55 -11.98 -5.32 -12.99
N VAL A 56 -11.41 -6.11 -13.90
CA VAL A 56 -9.95 -6.27 -14.02
C VAL A 56 -9.28 -4.92 -14.28
N TYR A 57 -9.84 -4.11 -15.19
CA TYR A 57 -9.33 -2.77 -15.47
C TYR A 57 -9.38 -1.87 -14.23
N LYS A 58 -10.47 -1.90 -13.46
CA LYS A 58 -10.59 -1.17 -12.20
C LYS A 58 -9.53 -1.61 -11.18
N GLU A 59 -9.29 -2.91 -11.05
CA GLU A 59 -8.29 -3.44 -10.11
C GLU A 59 -6.84 -3.14 -10.55
N LEU A 60 -6.57 -3.08 -11.86
CA LEU A 60 -5.31 -2.56 -12.42
C LEU A 60 -5.12 -1.07 -12.09
N GLN A 61 -6.14 -0.23 -12.32
CA GLN A 61 -6.09 1.20 -11.99
C GLN A 61 -5.93 1.46 -10.49
N LYS A 62 -6.51 0.60 -9.66
CA LYS A 62 -6.29 0.66 -8.22
C LYS A 62 -4.88 0.25 -7.85
N GLY A 63 -4.20 -0.59 -8.64
CA GLY A 63 -2.94 -1.23 -8.27
C GLY A 63 -3.13 -2.47 -7.39
N GLN A 64 -4.30 -3.13 -7.47
CA GLN A 64 -4.53 -4.44 -6.84
C GLN A 64 -4.08 -5.59 -7.75
N ILE A 65 -3.96 -5.33 -9.05
CA ILE A 65 -3.31 -6.22 -10.01
C ILE A 65 -2.07 -5.49 -10.53
N LEU A 66 -0.92 -6.17 -10.46
CA LEU A 66 0.32 -5.73 -11.06
C LEU A 66 0.71 -6.70 -12.17
N VAL A 67 1.33 -6.17 -13.22
CA VAL A 67 1.70 -6.94 -14.41
C VAL A 67 3.20 -6.85 -14.61
N TRP A 68 3.85 -8.01 -14.73
CA TRP A 68 5.23 -8.09 -15.15
C TRP A 68 5.30 -8.72 -16.54
N MET A 69 6.09 -8.11 -17.43
CA MET A 69 6.28 -8.57 -18.80
C MET A 69 7.76 -8.83 -19.05
N LYS A 70 8.07 -9.97 -19.66
CA LYS A 70 9.44 -10.29 -20.12
C LYS A 70 9.81 -9.50 -21.37
N ASP A 71 8.84 -9.29 -22.26
CA ASP A 71 9.01 -8.50 -23.48
C ASP A 71 9.17 -7.01 -23.14
N GLN A 72 10.18 -6.38 -23.73
CA GLN A 72 10.58 -5.01 -23.37
C GLN A 72 9.57 -3.95 -23.82
N GLU A 73 8.93 -4.13 -24.98
CA GLU A 73 7.95 -3.17 -25.50
C GLU A 73 6.66 -3.21 -24.68
N LEU A 74 6.22 -4.42 -24.32
CA LEU A 74 5.08 -4.63 -23.43
C LEU A 74 5.38 -4.14 -22.01
N ALA A 75 6.57 -4.44 -21.46
CA ALA A 75 6.99 -3.95 -20.15
C ALA A 75 6.96 -2.42 -20.10
N SER A 76 7.50 -1.76 -21.13
CA SER A 76 7.48 -0.29 -21.22
C SER A 76 6.05 0.27 -21.29
N SER A 77 5.13 -0.45 -21.94
CA SER A 77 3.72 -0.05 -22.03
C SER A 77 3.00 -0.20 -20.68
N VAL A 78 3.23 -1.32 -19.99
CA VAL A 78 2.72 -1.57 -18.64
C VAL A 78 3.26 -0.55 -17.64
N GLN A 79 4.54 -0.20 -17.74
CA GLN A 79 5.17 0.83 -16.92
C GLN A 79 4.55 2.22 -17.15
N ARG A 80 4.32 2.62 -18.42
CA ARG A 80 3.65 3.89 -18.74
C ARG A 80 2.23 3.98 -18.19
N LEU A 81 1.56 2.85 -18.03
CA LEU A 81 0.23 2.76 -17.42
C LEU A 81 0.27 2.68 -15.88
N GLY A 82 1.47 2.58 -15.28
CA GLY A 82 1.66 2.47 -13.84
C GLY A 82 1.31 1.09 -13.25
N TRP A 83 1.19 0.06 -14.09
CA TRP A 83 0.73 -1.28 -13.67
C TRP A 83 1.86 -2.24 -13.30
N ASP A 84 3.13 -1.84 -13.45
CA ASP A 84 4.30 -2.71 -13.22
C ASP A 84 4.72 -2.80 -11.75
N GLY A 85 4.15 -1.96 -10.87
CA GLY A 85 4.54 -1.87 -9.47
C GLY A 85 5.90 -1.20 -9.24
N GLY A 86 6.52 -0.65 -10.29
CA GLY A 86 7.77 0.11 -10.19
C GLY A 86 7.55 1.46 -9.50
N LEU A 87 8.64 2.14 -9.13
CA LEU A 87 8.58 3.51 -8.56
C LEU A 87 8.20 4.58 -9.60
N GLY A 88 8.15 4.21 -10.88
CA GLY A 88 7.92 5.15 -11.98
C GLY A 88 9.08 6.11 -12.21
N ASN A 89 8.81 7.22 -12.91
CA ASN A 89 9.78 8.27 -13.21
C ASN A 89 9.15 9.66 -12.96
N TYR A 90 8.47 9.79 -11.82
CA TYR A 90 7.82 11.05 -11.43
C TYR A 90 8.87 12.09 -11.02
N GLY A 91 8.73 13.31 -11.52
CA GLY A 91 9.69 14.41 -11.32
C GLY A 91 9.32 15.40 -10.21
N GLY A 92 8.08 15.35 -9.71
CA GLY A 92 7.55 16.26 -8.70
C GLY A 92 7.76 15.76 -7.26
N ASP A 93 6.91 16.25 -6.35
CA ASP A 93 6.87 15.71 -5.00
C ASP A 93 6.30 14.30 -5.00
N TYR A 94 6.86 13.43 -4.16
CA TYR A 94 6.54 12.02 -4.19
C TYR A 94 6.48 11.48 -2.76
N LEU A 95 5.41 10.77 -2.46
CA LEU A 95 5.28 10.01 -1.22
C LEU A 95 4.78 8.61 -1.54
N TYR A 96 5.55 7.61 -1.14
CA TYR A 96 5.09 6.23 -1.16
C TYR A 96 5.54 5.51 0.11
N ILE A 97 4.57 5.05 0.89
CA ILE A 97 4.81 4.31 2.13
C ILE A 97 4.61 2.83 1.83
N VAL A 98 5.64 2.03 2.07
CA VAL A 98 5.64 0.58 1.83
C VAL A 98 5.89 -0.13 3.15
N GLU A 99 4.94 -0.95 3.55
CA GLU A 99 4.99 -1.75 4.76
C GLU A 99 5.39 -3.20 4.44
N SER A 100 6.07 -3.85 5.37
CA SER A 100 6.47 -5.24 5.27
C SER A 100 6.33 -5.87 6.64
N ASN A 101 5.25 -6.62 6.83
CA ASN A 101 5.01 -7.37 8.06
C ASN A 101 6.04 -8.49 8.18
N LEU A 102 6.87 -8.40 9.20
CA LEU A 102 7.92 -9.37 9.52
C LEU A 102 7.69 -9.99 10.92
N GLY A 103 6.48 -9.83 11.49
CA GLY A 103 6.07 -10.46 12.74
C GLY A 103 5.61 -11.91 12.62
N ALA A 104 5.76 -12.52 11.43
CA ALA A 104 5.36 -13.90 11.14
C ALA A 104 3.89 -14.22 11.53
N ASN A 105 3.00 -13.24 11.35
CA ASN A 105 1.58 -13.35 11.65
C ASN A 105 0.74 -12.64 10.57
N LYS A 106 -0.59 -12.63 10.73
CA LYS A 106 -1.55 -12.00 9.80
C LYS A 106 -2.12 -10.70 10.36
N ALA A 107 -1.34 -9.96 11.17
CA ALA A 107 -1.79 -8.74 11.84
C ALA A 107 -2.29 -7.63 10.87
N ASN A 108 -1.92 -7.67 9.59
CA ASN A 108 -2.43 -6.76 8.56
C ASN A 108 -3.96 -6.69 8.49
N CYS A 109 -4.69 -7.76 8.88
CA CYS A 109 -6.16 -7.75 8.97
C CYS A 109 -6.72 -6.64 9.87
N CYS A 110 -5.92 -6.24 10.84
CA CYS A 110 -6.37 -5.67 12.08
C CYS A 110 -5.67 -4.33 12.36
N VAL A 111 -4.83 -3.88 11.41
CA VAL A 111 -4.08 -2.63 11.48
C VAL A 111 -4.70 -1.56 10.58
N THR A 112 -5.04 -0.43 11.19
CA THR A 112 -5.39 0.80 10.48
C THR A 112 -4.22 1.77 10.50
N ARG A 113 -4.18 2.68 9.53
CA ARG A 113 -3.13 3.67 9.39
C ARG A 113 -3.70 4.99 8.92
N SER A 114 -3.13 6.09 9.37
CA SER A 114 -3.43 7.44 8.89
C SER A 114 -2.13 8.21 8.70
N VAL A 115 -2.13 9.09 7.70
CA VAL A 115 -0.94 9.82 7.28
C VAL A 115 -1.25 11.32 7.28
N THR A 116 -0.41 12.10 7.96
CA THR A 116 -0.45 13.56 7.88
C THR A 116 0.91 14.06 7.44
N GLN A 117 0.96 14.76 6.31
CA GLN A 117 2.13 15.48 5.84
C GLN A 117 1.94 16.97 6.11
N THR A 118 2.90 17.56 6.83
CA THR A 118 2.93 19.00 7.10
C THR A 118 4.11 19.62 6.37
N VAL A 119 3.83 20.59 5.51
CA VAL A 119 4.81 21.35 4.73
C VAL A 119 4.81 22.78 5.26
N ASN A 120 5.99 23.26 5.67
CA ASN A 120 6.18 24.66 6.06
C ASN A 120 7.16 25.30 5.08
N SER A 121 6.72 26.37 4.43
CA SER A 121 7.51 27.17 3.50
C SER A 121 8.57 27.94 4.26
N LEU A 122 9.83 27.81 3.83
CA LEU A 122 10.94 28.68 4.21
C LEU A 122 11.36 29.52 3.00
N SER A 123 12.29 30.46 3.20
CA SER A 123 12.72 31.38 2.14
C SER A 123 13.23 30.67 0.88
N GLN A 124 13.99 29.58 1.02
CA GLN A 124 14.62 28.85 -0.10
C GLN A 124 14.42 27.32 -0.03
N SER A 125 13.69 26.82 0.96
CA SER A 125 13.47 25.39 1.17
C SER A 125 12.09 25.15 1.78
N LEU A 126 11.66 23.90 1.84
CA LEU A 126 10.51 23.48 2.62
C LEU A 126 10.99 22.65 3.81
N ARG A 127 10.32 22.81 4.94
CA ARG A 127 10.43 21.87 6.06
C ARG A 127 9.21 20.97 6.05
N GLU A 128 9.44 19.69 5.87
CA GLU A 128 8.40 18.69 5.80
C GLU A 128 8.45 17.78 7.01
N ARG A 129 7.27 17.44 7.53
CA ARG A 129 7.08 16.43 8.56
C ARG A 129 6.00 15.47 8.11
N LEU A 130 6.38 14.22 7.93
CA LEU A 130 5.46 13.12 7.69
C LEU A 130 5.18 12.41 9.02
N THR A 131 3.93 12.45 9.45
CA THR A 131 3.44 11.72 10.62
C THR A 131 2.61 10.53 10.15
N ILE A 132 3.04 9.32 10.49
CA ILE A 132 2.32 8.09 10.21
C ILE A 132 1.87 7.51 11.54
N LYS A 133 0.56 7.30 11.70
CA LYS A 133 -0.03 6.67 12.87
C LYS A 133 -0.61 5.32 12.47
N TRP A 134 -0.31 4.29 13.25
CA TRP A 134 -0.93 2.97 13.16
C TRP A 134 -1.72 2.66 14.42
N GLU A 135 -2.82 1.94 14.25
CA GLU A 135 -3.61 1.37 15.35
C GLU A 135 -3.83 -0.11 15.06
N ASN A 136 -3.62 -0.96 16.07
CA ASN A 136 -3.72 -2.41 15.93
C ASN A 136 -4.83 -2.95 16.84
N SER A 137 -5.92 -3.39 16.22
CA SER A 137 -7.10 -3.95 16.92
C SER A 137 -6.97 -5.45 17.23
N SER A 138 -5.78 -6.06 17.03
CA SER A 138 -5.55 -7.45 17.40
C SER A 138 -5.83 -7.68 18.89
N GLN A 139 -6.52 -8.78 19.20
CA GLN A 139 -6.89 -9.13 20.59
C GLN A 139 -5.75 -9.79 21.38
N PHE A 140 -4.82 -10.43 20.67
CA PHE A 140 -3.72 -11.19 21.25
C PHE A 140 -2.41 -10.69 20.68
N GLU A 141 -1.35 -10.69 21.51
CA GLU A 141 0.00 -10.30 21.09
C GLU A 141 0.62 -11.30 20.09
N ASN A 142 0.23 -12.56 20.17
CA ASN A 142 0.73 -13.64 19.33
C ASN A 142 -0.44 -14.41 18.68
N PRO A 143 -0.24 -15.01 17.49
CA PRO A 143 -1.24 -15.88 16.87
C PRO A 143 -1.73 -16.97 17.84
N GLN A 144 -3.05 -17.21 17.83
CA GLN A 144 -3.73 -18.26 18.59
C GLN A 144 -4.44 -19.20 17.60
N PRO A 145 -3.71 -20.01 16.82
CA PRO A 145 -4.31 -20.89 15.84
C PRO A 145 -5.15 -21.99 16.50
N PRO A 146 -6.26 -22.43 15.87
CA PRO A 146 -6.78 -21.96 14.58
C PRO A 146 -7.68 -20.71 14.67
N VAL A 147 -7.88 -20.16 15.88
CA VAL A 147 -8.91 -19.15 16.19
C VAL A 147 -8.54 -17.74 15.73
N PHE A 148 -7.27 -17.35 15.88
CA PHE A 148 -6.80 -16.01 15.55
C PHE A 148 -5.38 -16.04 15.00
N TRP A 149 -5.13 -15.31 13.91
CA TRP A 149 -3.84 -15.32 13.20
C TRP A 149 -3.11 -13.98 13.27
N GLY A 150 -3.71 -12.95 13.89
CA GLY A 150 -3.08 -11.64 14.09
C GLY A 150 -2.06 -11.64 15.23
N GLY A 151 -1.74 -10.46 15.75
CA GLY A 151 -0.67 -10.32 16.73
C GLY A 151 -0.15 -8.89 16.84
N ASN A 152 0.98 -8.75 17.51
CA ASN A 152 1.85 -7.59 17.40
C ASN A 152 2.26 -7.40 15.93
N TYR A 153 2.15 -6.17 15.45
CA TYR A 153 2.54 -5.84 14.08
C TYR A 153 3.99 -5.36 14.07
N ILE A 154 4.91 -6.29 13.81
CA ILE A 154 6.34 -6.01 13.69
C ILE A 154 6.62 -5.71 12.21
N ASN A 155 6.86 -4.45 11.91
CA ASN A 155 6.82 -3.93 10.55
C ASN A 155 8.14 -3.25 10.18
N TYR A 156 8.65 -3.55 8.98
CA TYR A 156 9.69 -2.74 8.35
C TYR A 156 9.04 -1.78 7.35
N VAL A 157 9.06 -0.49 7.67
CA VAL A 157 8.46 0.57 6.88
C VAL A 157 9.53 1.20 6.01
N ARG A 158 9.19 1.43 4.74
CA ARG A 158 10.00 2.19 3.80
C ARG A 158 9.19 3.38 3.30
N VAL A 159 9.71 4.57 3.52
CA VAL A 159 9.12 5.81 3.00
C VAL A 159 9.97 6.27 1.82
N VAL A 160 9.37 6.30 0.64
CA VAL A 160 10.00 6.77 -0.58
C VAL A 160 9.63 8.22 -0.81
N ILE A 161 10.65 9.07 -0.92
CA ILE A 161 10.58 10.52 -1.12
C ILE A 161 11.53 10.95 -2.25
N PRO A 162 11.48 12.20 -2.75
CA PRO A 162 12.43 12.67 -3.76
C PRO A 162 13.88 12.57 -3.28
N ALA A 163 14.80 12.20 -4.18
CA ALA A 163 16.23 12.02 -3.85
C ALA A 163 16.89 13.27 -3.22
N ALA A 164 16.47 14.46 -3.66
CA ALA A 164 16.96 15.73 -3.15
C ALA A 164 16.56 16.03 -1.70
N ALA A 165 15.63 15.25 -1.11
CA ALA A 165 15.20 15.45 0.27
C ALA A 165 16.35 15.17 1.26
N GLN A 166 16.52 16.06 2.24
CA GLN A 166 17.51 15.92 3.30
C GLN A 166 16.81 15.48 4.59
N VAL A 167 16.93 14.19 4.91
CA VAL A 167 16.35 13.59 6.12
C VAL A 167 17.09 14.10 7.35
N LYS A 168 16.32 14.50 8.36
CA LYS A 168 16.85 14.86 9.67
C LYS A 168 17.10 13.60 10.50
N ASP A 169 18.18 13.59 11.27
CA ASP A 169 18.62 12.44 12.08
C ASP A 169 18.78 11.17 11.23
N ALA A 170 19.39 11.31 10.04
CA ALA A 170 19.53 10.24 9.05
C ALA A 170 20.21 8.98 9.61
N GLU A 171 21.06 9.12 10.63
CA GLU A 171 21.72 8.02 11.34
C GLU A 171 20.76 7.05 12.06
N LYS A 172 19.49 7.44 12.25
CA LYS A 172 18.44 6.58 12.83
C LYS A 172 17.76 5.67 11.80
N TYR A 173 18.01 5.89 10.51
CA TYR A 173 17.29 5.26 9.42
C TYR A 173 18.25 4.54 8.48
N ASP A 174 17.74 3.50 7.82
CA ASP A 174 18.38 2.97 6.63
C ASP A 174 18.05 3.88 5.44
N ILE A 175 19.06 4.35 4.70
CA ILE A 175 18.89 5.29 3.59
C ILE A 175 19.46 4.68 2.33
N GLU A 176 18.59 4.42 1.36
CA GLU A 176 18.96 3.97 0.01
C GLU A 176 18.58 5.06 -1.00
N GLU A 177 19.48 5.39 -1.92
CA GLU A 177 19.16 6.21 -3.09
C GLU A 177 18.96 5.33 -4.33
N ARG A 178 17.84 5.54 -5.02
CA ARG A 178 17.47 4.77 -6.21
C ARG A 178 16.91 5.68 -7.30
N GLY A 179 17.78 6.04 -8.24
CA GLY A 179 17.43 6.94 -9.33
C GLY A 179 17.02 8.32 -8.81
N ARG A 180 15.76 8.71 -9.01
CA ARG A 180 15.21 10.00 -8.55
C ARG A 180 14.64 9.95 -7.13
N PHE A 181 14.72 8.81 -6.46
CA PHE A 181 14.09 8.59 -5.16
C PHE A 181 15.11 8.30 -4.07
N LYS A 182 14.71 8.63 -2.85
CA LYS A 182 15.35 8.26 -1.59
C LYS A 182 14.39 7.42 -0.78
N ILE A 183 14.85 6.28 -0.30
CA ILE A 183 14.09 5.31 0.47
C ILE A 183 14.60 5.38 1.91
N VAL A 184 13.69 5.71 2.83
CA VAL A 184 13.97 5.81 4.27
C VAL A 184 13.34 4.61 4.96
N GLY A 185 14.16 3.66 5.40
CA GLY A 185 13.76 2.42 6.05
C GLY A 185 13.87 2.48 7.58
N PHE A 186 12.87 1.97 8.29
CA PHE A 186 12.88 1.83 9.75
C PHE A 186 11.91 0.77 10.26
N TRP A 187 12.18 0.28 11.47
CA TRP A 187 11.32 -0.65 12.19
C TRP A 187 10.25 0.07 12.99
N VAL A 188 9.03 -0.47 12.98
CA VAL A 188 7.91 -0.07 13.84
C VAL A 188 7.26 -1.32 14.42
N THR A 189 7.04 -1.33 15.72
CA THR A 189 6.19 -2.34 16.37
C THR A 189 4.91 -1.68 16.83
N VAL A 190 3.77 -2.19 16.39
CA VAL A 190 2.44 -1.78 16.87
C VAL A 190 1.89 -2.91 17.74
N PRO A 191 1.90 -2.77 19.07
CA PRO A 191 1.40 -3.81 19.98
C PRO A 191 -0.08 -4.14 19.70
N ALA A 192 -0.48 -5.37 19.98
CA ALA A 192 -1.90 -5.74 19.96
C ALA A 192 -2.71 -4.86 20.93
N GLY A 193 -3.85 -4.34 20.46
CA GLY A 193 -4.67 -3.37 21.19
C GLY A 193 -4.04 -1.97 21.34
N GLY A 194 -2.87 -1.74 20.73
CA GLY A 194 -2.09 -0.52 20.87
C GLY A 194 -2.00 0.32 19.60
N GLU A 195 -1.20 1.37 19.69
CA GLU A 195 -0.90 2.29 18.59
C GLU A 195 0.60 2.59 18.53
N ALA A 196 1.06 3.03 17.37
CA ALA A 196 2.40 3.57 17.19
C ALA A 196 2.34 4.79 16.27
N THR A 197 3.22 5.76 16.51
CA THR A 197 3.35 6.95 15.67
C THR A 197 4.81 7.19 15.33
N VAL A 198 5.10 7.41 14.05
CA VAL A 198 6.43 7.84 13.58
C VAL A 198 6.33 9.22 12.95
N GLN A 199 7.34 10.05 13.23
CA GLN A 199 7.52 11.35 12.61
C GLN A 199 8.84 11.38 11.84
N LEU A 200 8.76 11.46 10.52
CA LEU A 200 9.91 11.65 9.65
C LEU A 200 9.99 13.13 9.25
N GLU A 201 11.07 13.80 9.66
CA GLU A 201 11.33 15.19 9.31
C GLU A 201 12.39 15.27 8.21
N TYR A 202 12.15 16.07 7.18
CA TYR A 202 13.11 16.31 6.11
C TYR A 202 12.98 17.71 5.52
N LYS A 203 14.03 18.17 4.85
CA LYS A 203 13.99 19.38 4.03
C LYS A 203 13.90 19.02 2.56
N SER A 204 13.11 19.76 1.80
CA SER A 204 13.07 19.66 0.33
C SER A 204 13.29 21.04 -0.30
N VAL A 205 13.57 21.05 -1.61
CA VAL A 205 13.81 22.29 -2.37
C VAL A 205 12.49 22.82 -2.89
N ARG A 206 12.29 24.14 -2.83
CA ARG A 206 11.11 24.80 -3.39
C ARG A 206 11.20 24.79 -4.91
N ALA A 207 10.35 24.00 -5.58
CA ALA A 207 10.26 23.96 -7.03
C ALA A 207 8.82 24.28 -7.49
N GLY A 208 8.60 25.51 -7.95
CA GLY A 208 7.40 25.94 -8.71
C GLY A 208 6.03 25.59 -8.11
N GLU A 209 5.01 25.63 -8.97
CA GLU A 209 3.73 24.96 -8.70
C GLU A 209 3.98 23.46 -8.64
N ARG A 210 3.74 22.85 -7.48
CA ARG A 210 4.20 21.49 -7.20
C ARG A 210 3.02 20.53 -7.26
N GLU A 211 3.08 19.57 -8.15
CA GLU A 211 2.22 18.40 -8.07
C GLU A 211 2.88 17.39 -7.10
N MET A 212 2.08 16.85 -6.21
CA MET A 212 2.46 15.84 -5.23
C MET A 212 1.77 14.53 -5.60
N LEU A 213 2.54 13.51 -5.93
CA LEU A 213 2.06 12.15 -6.14
C LEU A 213 2.15 11.37 -4.82
N VAL A 214 0.99 11.01 -4.26
CA VAL A 214 0.87 10.08 -3.14
C VAL A 214 0.46 8.72 -3.67
N ARG A 215 1.26 7.70 -3.39
CA ARG A 215 1.04 6.35 -3.87
C ARG A 215 0.49 5.42 -2.80
N ARG A 216 -0.31 4.45 -3.25
CA ARG A 216 -0.88 3.40 -2.41
C ARG A 216 -0.07 2.12 -2.55
N GLN A 217 0.22 1.45 -1.45
CA GLN A 217 0.79 0.10 -1.51
C GLN A 217 -0.29 -0.91 -1.97
N PRO A 218 -0.01 -1.72 -3.01
CA PRO A 218 -0.84 -2.86 -3.38
C PRO A 218 -1.19 -3.76 -2.18
N GLY A 219 -2.43 -4.21 -2.09
CA GLY A 219 -2.94 -4.99 -0.95
C GLY A 219 -3.49 -4.18 0.23
N ILE A 220 -3.28 -2.86 0.29
CA ILE A 220 -3.95 -1.96 1.26
C ILE A 220 -5.18 -1.33 0.63
N GLU A 221 -6.40 -1.54 1.12
CA GLU A 221 -7.61 -0.96 0.49
C GLU A 221 -7.56 0.57 0.33
N SER A 222 -7.37 1.28 1.44
CA SER A 222 -7.18 2.73 1.46
C SER A 222 -6.59 3.18 2.79
N PHE A 223 -6.10 4.42 2.86
CA PHE A 223 -5.74 5.08 4.12
C PHE A 223 -6.08 6.58 4.09
N PRO A 224 -6.50 7.17 5.22
CA PRO A 224 -6.68 8.61 5.33
C PRO A 224 -5.34 9.35 5.17
N TYR A 225 -5.34 10.35 4.30
CA TYR A 225 -4.22 11.23 4.06
C TYR A 225 -4.64 12.70 4.22
N LYS A 226 -3.79 13.45 4.92
CA LYS A 226 -3.97 14.90 5.11
C LYS A 226 -2.69 15.63 4.75
N LEU A 227 -2.80 16.61 3.84
CA LEU A 227 -1.73 17.56 3.53
C LEU A 227 -2.04 18.91 4.18
N VAL A 228 -1.13 19.37 5.03
CA VAL A 228 -1.17 20.68 5.68
C VAL A 228 -0.03 21.52 5.13
N VAL A 229 -0.33 22.66 4.53
CA VAL A 229 0.66 23.60 3.99
C VAL A 229 0.54 24.92 4.75
N ASP A 230 1.62 25.36 5.39
CA ASP A 230 1.67 26.63 6.13
C ASP A 230 0.50 26.79 7.12
N GLY A 231 0.16 25.70 7.81
CA GLY A 231 -0.92 25.63 8.80
C GLY A 231 -2.33 25.43 8.24
N LYS A 232 -2.53 25.46 6.91
CA LYS A 232 -3.83 25.24 6.26
C LYS A 232 -3.94 23.81 5.72
N VAL A 233 -5.08 23.16 5.94
CA VAL A 233 -5.37 21.86 5.32
C VAL A 233 -5.71 22.10 3.85
N ILE A 234 -4.88 21.59 2.94
CA ILE A 234 -5.08 21.72 1.48
C ILE A 234 -5.70 20.45 0.90
N VAL A 235 -5.34 19.29 1.45
CA VAL A 235 -5.91 17.99 1.07
C VAL A 235 -6.32 17.23 2.33
N ALA A 236 -7.51 16.64 2.29
CA ALA A 236 -7.97 15.64 3.24
C ALA A 236 -8.82 14.62 2.47
N THR A 237 -8.29 13.42 2.23
CA THR A 237 -8.92 12.38 1.41
C THR A 237 -8.43 11.00 1.80
N ASP A 238 -9.12 9.96 1.36
CA ASP A 238 -8.60 8.60 1.40
C ASP A 238 -7.80 8.28 0.14
N ILE A 239 -6.62 7.68 0.32
CA ILE A 239 -5.76 7.20 -0.76
C ILE A 239 -6.11 5.74 -1.05
N ASP A 240 -7.02 5.52 -2.00
CA ASP A 240 -7.48 4.19 -2.46
C ASP A 240 -6.84 3.73 -3.78
N ARG A 241 -6.00 4.61 -4.36
CA ARG A 241 -5.14 4.40 -5.53
C ARG A 241 -4.04 5.47 -5.52
N ASP A 242 -3.12 5.40 -6.47
CA ASP A 242 -2.17 6.48 -6.70
C ASP A 242 -2.92 7.77 -7.07
N GLN A 243 -2.66 8.87 -6.34
CA GLN A 243 -3.37 10.14 -6.48
C GLN A 243 -2.37 11.31 -6.55
N GLU A 244 -2.62 12.24 -7.47
CA GLU A 244 -1.86 13.47 -7.62
C GLU A 244 -2.65 14.66 -7.07
N PHE A 245 -1.96 15.55 -6.35
CA PHE A 245 -2.53 16.76 -5.77
C PHE A 245 -1.74 17.98 -6.21
N GLY A 246 -2.43 19.02 -6.65
CA GLY A 246 -1.83 20.33 -6.85
C GLY A 246 -1.55 21.00 -5.51
N VAL A 247 -0.29 21.29 -5.22
CA VAL A 247 0.16 22.07 -4.06
C VAL A 247 0.32 23.52 -4.50
N GLY A 248 -0.80 24.17 -4.78
CA GLY A 248 -0.82 25.60 -5.09
C GLY A 248 -0.53 26.42 -3.85
N SER A 249 0.33 27.43 -3.96
CA SER A 249 0.36 28.53 -2.99
C SER A 249 -0.98 29.26 -3.12
N GLY A 250 -1.91 28.99 -2.20
CA GLY A 250 -3.12 29.80 -2.10
C GLY A 250 -2.72 31.28 -2.04
N GLN A 251 -3.30 32.08 -2.94
CA GLN A 251 -3.20 33.54 -2.92
C GLN A 251 -3.59 34.10 -1.55
#